data_AF-A0A4R0U5C2-F1
#
_entry.id   AF-A0A4R0U5C2-F1
#
_cell.length_a   1.000
_cell.length_b   1.000
_cell.length_c   1.000
_cell.angle_alpha   90.00
_cell.angle_beta   90.00
_cell.angle_gamma   90.00
#
_symmetry.space_group_name_H-M   'P 1'
#
loop_
_entity.id
_entity.type
_entity.pdbx_description
1 polymer ?
#
loop_
_entity_poly.entity_id
_entity_poly.type
_entity_poly.pdbx_seq_one_letter_code
_entity_poly.pdbx_strand_id
1 'polypeptide(L)'
;MNAGTILYIPVAQAEGGATVTVKGQLYGPTLKLDGTDITTGTAVTIATDSTRYVPLSVEGTGSLYLTGIAIDYAAGSPAATSHTVTVGPNGQYRTIQAALDANDSSETDRLVLKITPGDYREKITVTKPGVTFANADVTAKRAVTIRASYYSSNTFDADGKFVPQDEFDLGTNKCATVTIGAGATGFSAYGITFQNDYNVVDHTAAGEQTPAVALNTQADKVYLKNSRIIGRQDTLYV
;
A
#
# COMPACT_ATOMS: atom_id res chain seq x y z
N MET A 1 9.99 -9.81 -32.03
CA MET A 1 9.13 -8.96 -32.88
C MET A 1 9.81 -8.81 -34.21
N ASN A 2 9.14 -9.17 -35.30
CA ASN A 2 9.71 -9.07 -36.65
C ASN A 2 9.47 -7.66 -37.21
N ALA A 3 10.29 -7.24 -38.17
CA ALA A 3 10.02 -6.01 -38.89
C ALA A 3 8.60 -6.01 -39.50
N GLY A 4 7.94 -4.85 -39.47
CA GLY A 4 6.52 -4.67 -39.80
C GLY A 4 5.57 -4.85 -38.61
N THR A 5 6.05 -5.29 -37.44
CA THR A 5 5.22 -5.38 -36.23
C THR A 5 5.01 -4.01 -35.61
N ILE A 6 3.76 -3.68 -35.26
CA ILE A 6 3.40 -2.53 -34.43
C ILE A 6 2.77 -3.06 -33.13
N LEU A 7 3.26 -2.57 -31.99
CA LEU A 7 2.67 -2.82 -30.67
C LEU A 7 2.06 -1.52 -30.15
N TYR A 8 0.82 -1.56 -29.67
CA TYR A 8 0.13 -0.41 -29.11
C TYR A 8 0.25 -0.40 -27.58
N ILE A 9 0.96 0.58 -27.04
CA ILE A 9 1.21 0.73 -25.60
C ILE A 9 0.12 1.62 -25.01
N PRO A 10 -0.72 1.14 -24.06
CA PRO A 10 -1.72 1.99 -23.41
C PRO A 10 -1.03 3.00 -22.49
N VAL A 11 -1.37 4.27 -22.66
CA VAL A 11 -0.85 5.40 -21.86
C VAL A 11 -2.05 6.19 -21.34
N ALA A 12 -2.07 6.46 -20.05
CA ALA A 12 -3.10 7.25 -19.38
C ALA A 12 -2.77 8.75 -19.43
N GLN A 13 -3.81 9.58 -19.35
CA GLN A 13 -3.62 11.00 -19.09
C GLN A 13 -2.92 11.21 -17.74
N ALA A 14 -1.89 12.04 -17.72
CA ALA A 14 -1.14 12.39 -16.51
C ALA A 14 -0.52 13.77 -16.65
N GLU A 15 -0.50 14.52 -15.55
CA GLU A 15 0.20 15.80 -15.48
C GLU A 15 1.72 15.57 -15.47
N GLY A 16 2.47 16.41 -16.20
CA GLY A 16 3.94 16.36 -16.26
C GLY A 16 4.56 15.41 -17.31
N GLY A 17 3.76 14.62 -18.03
CA GLY A 17 4.27 13.69 -19.06
C GLY A 17 4.57 12.28 -18.54
N ALA A 18 5.07 11.42 -19.43
CA ALA A 18 5.64 10.13 -19.07
C ALA A 18 6.90 9.87 -19.90
N THR A 19 7.77 8.99 -19.41
CA THR A 19 8.85 8.40 -20.22
C THR A 19 8.54 6.94 -20.50
N VAL A 20 8.91 6.48 -21.69
CA VAL A 20 8.85 5.08 -22.09
C VAL A 20 10.25 4.58 -22.36
N THR A 21 10.61 3.44 -21.77
CA THR A 21 11.86 2.74 -22.06
C THR A 21 11.54 1.37 -22.64
N VAL A 22 12.01 1.12 -23.88
CA VAL A 22 11.89 -0.19 -24.53
C VAL A 22 13.20 -0.95 -24.33
N LYS A 23 13.14 -2.14 -23.72
CA LYS A 23 14.30 -3.00 -23.45
C LYS A 23 14.31 -4.20 -24.38
N GLY A 24 15.47 -4.48 -24.96
CA GLY A 24 15.65 -5.61 -25.85
C GLY A 24 16.92 -5.47 -26.70
N GLN A 25 17.11 -6.41 -27.61
CA GLN A 25 18.22 -6.41 -28.56
C GLN A 25 17.69 -6.31 -29.99
N LEU A 26 18.20 -5.35 -30.77
CA LEU A 26 17.91 -5.20 -32.19
C LEU A 26 18.90 -6.01 -33.03
N TYR A 27 18.39 -6.63 -34.10
CA TYR A 27 19.15 -7.34 -35.12
C TYR A 27 18.74 -6.84 -36.51
N GLY A 28 19.13 -5.61 -36.85
CA GLY A 28 18.87 -4.99 -38.16
C GLY A 28 17.80 -3.89 -38.20
N PRO A 29 16.62 -4.01 -37.57
CA PRO A 29 15.55 -3.05 -37.78
C PRO A 29 15.76 -1.77 -36.99
N THR A 30 15.04 -0.72 -37.36
CA THR A 30 14.88 0.50 -36.56
C THR A 30 13.66 0.40 -35.67
N LEU A 31 13.67 1.14 -34.57
CA LEU A 31 12.58 1.17 -33.60
C LEU A 31 12.03 2.58 -33.51
N LYS A 32 10.71 2.72 -33.65
CA LYS A 32 10.02 4.00 -33.49
C LYS A 32 8.97 3.94 -32.41
N LEU A 33 8.92 4.97 -31.58
CA LEU A 33 7.86 5.20 -30.60
C LEU A 33 7.13 6.49 -30.97
N ASP A 34 5.82 6.39 -31.19
CA ASP A 34 4.98 7.52 -31.63
C ASP A 34 5.54 8.21 -32.90
N GLY A 35 6.12 7.42 -33.81
CA GLY A 35 6.75 7.89 -35.04
C GLY A 35 8.17 8.46 -34.87
N THR A 36 8.70 8.56 -33.64
CA THR A 36 10.06 9.05 -33.37
C THR A 36 11.03 7.90 -33.23
N ASP A 37 12.21 7.96 -33.88
CA ASP A 37 13.26 6.95 -33.74
C ASP A 37 13.77 6.88 -32.30
N ILE A 38 13.88 5.67 -31.75
CA ILE A 38 14.35 5.42 -30.39
C ILE A 38 15.43 4.34 -30.35
N THR A 39 16.24 4.37 -29.29
CA THR A 39 17.21 3.32 -29.00
C THR A 39 16.75 2.50 -27.79
N THR A 40 16.90 1.19 -27.85
CA THR A 40 16.59 0.31 -26.72
C THR A 40 17.40 0.72 -25.48
N GLY A 41 16.77 0.66 -24.30
CA GLY A 41 17.38 1.01 -23.02
C GLY A 41 17.45 2.50 -22.71
N THR A 42 17.05 3.38 -23.63
CA THR A 42 16.97 4.83 -23.42
C THR A 42 15.53 5.23 -23.14
N ALA A 43 15.31 6.08 -22.13
CA ALA A 43 14.01 6.64 -21.81
C ALA A 43 13.65 7.76 -22.79
N VAL A 44 12.42 7.73 -23.32
CA VAL A 44 11.91 8.72 -24.27
C VAL A 44 10.62 9.31 -23.75
N THR A 45 10.55 10.64 -23.68
CA THR A 45 9.37 11.35 -23.20
C THR A 45 8.24 11.27 -24.23
N ILE A 46 7.04 11.00 -23.74
CA ILE A 46 5.79 11.01 -24.50
C ILE A 46 4.78 11.96 -23.85
N ALA A 47 3.92 12.56 -24.70
CA ALA A 47 2.81 13.36 -24.23
C ALA A 47 1.71 12.48 -23.61
N THR A 48 1.21 12.91 -22.45
CA THR A 48 0.14 12.29 -21.65
C THR A 48 -1.02 13.27 -21.45
N ASP A 49 -1.30 14.07 -22.48
CA ASP A 49 -2.41 15.03 -22.54
C ASP A 49 -3.79 14.35 -22.57
N SER A 50 -3.84 13.11 -23.06
CA SER A 50 -5.02 12.26 -23.09
C SER A 50 -4.67 10.79 -22.91
N THR A 51 -5.65 9.99 -22.46
CA THR A 51 -5.52 8.53 -22.46
C THR A 51 -5.55 8.01 -23.89
N ARG A 52 -4.45 7.42 -24.36
CA ARG A 52 -4.28 6.96 -25.75
C ARG A 52 -3.37 5.74 -25.86
N TYR A 53 -3.39 5.10 -27.02
CA TYR A 53 -2.41 4.07 -27.37
C TYR A 53 -1.24 4.69 -28.14
N VAL A 54 -0.02 4.49 -27.65
CA VAL A 54 1.21 4.94 -28.31
C VAL A 54 1.79 3.79 -29.14
N PRO A 55 1.96 3.95 -30.47
CA PRO A 55 2.50 2.89 -31.32
C PRO A 55 4.02 2.76 -31.16
N LEU A 56 4.47 1.52 -30.96
CA LEU A 56 5.85 1.07 -31.02
C LEU A 56 6.04 0.21 -32.28
N SER A 57 6.75 0.75 -33.28
CA SER A 57 6.94 0.12 -34.59
C SER A 57 8.36 -0.42 -34.74
N VAL A 58 8.48 -1.66 -35.22
CA VAL A 58 9.75 -2.27 -35.67
C VAL A 58 9.81 -2.17 -37.18
N GLU A 59 10.66 -1.30 -37.73
CA GLU A 59 10.71 -0.98 -39.16
C GLU A 59 11.97 -1.52 -39.85
N GLY A 60 11.90 -1.75 -41.17
CA GLY A 60 13.03 -2.21 -41.96
C GLY A 60 13.13 -3.74 -42.10
N THR A 61 14.32 -4.30 -41.86
CA THR A 61 14.57 -5.75 -41.97
C THR A 61 15.19 -6.29 -40.69
N GLY A 62 14.89 -7.55 -40.34
CA GLY A 62 15.39 -8.20 -39.13
C GLY A 62 14.38 -8.26 -37.99
N SER A 63 14.87 -8.29 -36.75
CA SER A 63 14.02 -8.51 -35.56
C SER A 63 14.46 -7.73 -34.31
N LEU A 64 13.51 -7.49 -33.42
CA LEU A 64 13.71 -7.03 -32.04
C LEU A 64 13.39 -8.19 -31.08
N TYR A 65 14.36 -8.57 -30.24
CA TYR A 65 14.13 -9.43 -29.09
C TYR A 65 13.75 -8.55 -27.90
N LEU A 66 12.45 -8.28 -27.79
CA LEU A 66 11.88 -7.44 -26.73
C LEU A 66 11.91 -8.19 -25.40
N THR A 67 12.50 -7.57 -24.36
CA THR A 67 12.55 -8.11 -23.00
C THR A 67 11.74 -7.28 -22.00
N GLY A 68 11.30 -6.08 -22.37
CA GLY A 68 10.39 -5.30 -21.54
C GLY A 68 10.06 -3.92 -22.10
N ILE A 69 8.95 -3.36 -21.62
CA ILE A 69 8.55 -1.96 -21.85
C ILE A 69 8.23 -1.39 -20.47
N ALA A 70 8.87 -0.29 -20.10
CA ALA A 70 8.60 0.43 -18.87
C ALA A 70 7.99 1.79 -19.22
N ILE A 71 6.93 2.17 -18.51
CA ILE A 71 6.32 3.51 -18.58
C ILE A 71 6.50 4.12 -17.20
N ASP A 72 7.05 5.32 -17.13
CA ASP A 72 7.26 6.06 -15.90
C ASP A 72 6.61 7.45 -16.01
N TYR A 73 5.58 7.70 -15.21
CA TYR A 73 4.83 8.95 -15.25
C TYR A 73 5.52 10.02 -14.39
N ALA A 74 5.66 11.23 -14.93
CA ALA A 74 6.33 12.34 -14.26
C ALA A 74 5.62 12.80 -12.99
N ALA A 75 4.32 12.49 -12.83
CA ALA A 75 3.58 12.66 -11.58
C ALA A 75 4.20 11.90 -10.38
N GLY A 76 5.18 11.01 -10.63
CA GLY A 76 5.99 10.35 -9.61
C GLY A 76 7.35 11.02 -9.33
N SER A 77 7.59 12.25 -9.77
CA SER A 77 8.85 12.97 -9.52
C SER A 77 8.72 14.07 -8.45
N PRO A 78 9.62 14.13 -7.47
CA PRO A 78 10.82 13.30 -7.35
C PRO A 78 10.49 11.84 -7.00
N ALA A 79 11.29 10.92 -7.55
CA ALA A 79 11.18 9.50 -7.28
C ALA A 79 11.06 9.27 -5.78
N ALA A 80 10.00 8.58 -5.34
CA ALA A 80 9.76 8.37 -3.91
C ALA A 80 11.00 7.74 -3.26
N THR A 81 11.68 8.48 -2.40
CA THR A 81 12.71 7.93 -1.52
C THR A 81 12.03 7.18 -0.38
N SER A 82 12.78 6.32 0.28
CA SER A 82 12.30 5.72 1.52
C SER A 82 13.43 5.64 2.53
N HIS A 83 13.07 5.82 3.79
CA HIS A 83 13.94 5.55 4.92
C HIS A 83 13.29 4.46 5.78
N THR A 84 14.13 3.63 6.39
CA THR A 84 13.68 2.45 7.13
C THR A 84 14.08 2.55 8.58
N VAL A 85 13.13 2.24 9.47
CA VAL A 85 13.39 2.00 10.89
C VAL A 85 12.95 0.60 11.29
N THR A 86 13.55 0.06 12.34
CA THR A 86 13.24 -1.30 12.82
C THR A 86 12.38 -1.25 14.08
N VAL A 87 11.36 -2.10 14.11
CA VAL A 87 10.43 -2.23 15.24
C VAL A 87 10.49 -3.64 15.82
N GLY A 88 10.53 -3.70 17.15
CA GLY A 88 10.44 -4.92 17.94
C GLY A 88 11.39 -4.90 19.14
N PRO A 89 11.44 -5.99 19.92
CA PRO A 89 12.37 -6.08 21.04
C PRO A 89 13.78 -6.18 20.46
N ASN A 90 14.61 -5.14 20.43
CA ASN A 90 15.91 -5.04 19.73
C ASN A 90 15.85 -4.26 18.40
N GLY A 91 14.67 -3.78 18.00
CA GLY A 91 14.55 -2.73 17.00
C GLY A 91 15.00 -1.37 17.55
N GLN A 92 15.13 -0.38 16.67
CA GLN A 92 15.28 1.03 17.04
C GLN A 92 14.12 1.50 17.91
N TYR A 93 12.91 1.00 17.64
CA TYR A 93 11.71 1.23 18.43
C TYR A 93 11.15 -0.08 18.96
N ARG A 94 10.64 -0.08 20.19
CA ARG A 94 10.04 -1.28 20.80
C ARG A 94 8.60 -1.52 20.34
N THR A 95 7.87 -0.45 20.04
CA THR A 95 6.45 -0.43 19.68
C THR A 95 6.27 0.25 18.32
N ILE A 96 5.20 -0.13 17.62
CA ILE A 96 4.89 0.44 16.29
C ILE A 96 4.47 1.91 16.43
N GLN A 97 3.64 2.24 17.42
CA GLN A 97 3.19 3.63 17.61
C GLN A 97 4.36 4.59 17.89
N ALA A 98 5.30 4.23 18.77
CA ALA A 98 6.49 5.04 19.02
C ALA A 98 7.34 5.29 17.75
N ALA A 99 7.40 4.34 16.83
CA ALA A 99 8.10 4.53 15.57
C ALA A 99 7.36 5.50 14.64
N LEU A 100 6.02 5.47 14.61
CA LEU A 100 5.21 6.44 13.87
C LEU A 100 5.36 7.87 14.43
N ASP A 101 5.36 7.98 15.76
CA ASP A 101 5.41 9.27 16.45
C ASP A 101 6.77 9.95 16.23
N ALA A 102 7.86 9.18 16.27
CA ALA A 102 9.23 9.69 16.22
C ALA A 102 9.78 9.97 14.80
N ASN A 103 9.11 9.53 13.74
CA ASN A 103 9.61 9.66 12.36
C ASN A 103 8.60 10.40 11.48
N ASP A 104 9.11 11.24 10.59
CA ASP A 104 8.30 11.90 9.56
C ASP A 104 8.09 10.99 8.35
N SER A 105 7.06 11.28 7.56
CA SER A 105 6.80 10.55 6.33
C SER A 105 5.98 11.37 5.35
N SER A 106 6.18 11.11 4.05
CA SER A 106 5.41 11.68 2.95
C SER A 106 5.28 10.69 1.79
N GLU A 107 4.50 11.01 0.76
CA GLU A 107 4.45 10.20 -0.47
C GLU A 107 5.79 10.22 -1.25
N THR A 108 6.64 11.23 -1.03
CA THR A 108 7.94 11.39 -1.70
C THR A 108 9.14 10.99 -0.84
N ASP A 109 9.00 10.93 0.49
CA ASP A 109 9.95 10.31 1.42
C ASP A 109 9.20 9.37 2.39
N ARG A 110 9.11 8.11 1.98
CA ARG A 110 8.26 7.11 2.61
C ARG A 110 8.95 6.48 3.83
N LEU A 111 8.22 6.43 4.94
CA LEU A 111 8.66 5.72 6.14
C LEU A 111 8.35 4.22 6.02
N VAL A 112 9.37 3.38 6.12
CA VAL A 112 9.23 1.92 6.19
C VAL A 112 9.52 1.44 7.60
N LEU A 113 8.50 0.92 8.28
CA LEU A 113 8.65 0.18 9.53
C LEU A 113 8.92 -1.30 9.21
N LYS A 114 10.17 -1.74 9.38
CA LYS A 114 10.52 -3.17 9.37
C LYS A 114 10.22 -3.77 10.74
N ILE A 115 9.12 -4.48 10.85
CA ILE A 115 8.59 -5.03 12.09
C ILE A 115 9.07 -6.48 12.23
N THR A 116 9.82 -6.78 13.29
CA THR A 116 10.29 -8.14 13.55
C THR A 116 9.12 -9.05 13.97
N PRO A 117 9.12 -10.34 13.60
CA PRO A 117 8.03 -11.25 13.94
C PRO A 117 7.74 -11.34 15.44
N GLY A 118 6.46 -11.30 15.79
CA GLY A 118 5.98 -11.29 17.17
C GLY A 118 4.53 -10.80 17.28
N ASP A 119 4.01 -10.85 18.50
CA ASP A 119 2.70 -10.32 18.86
C ASP A 119 2.87 -8.92 19.48
N TYR A 120 2.22 -7.94 18.86
CA TYR A 120 2.23 -6.54 19.25
C TYR A 120 0.85 -6.17 19.80
N ARG A 121 0.73 -6.11 21.12
CA ARG A 121 -0.49 -5.68 21.82
C ARG A 121 -0.56 -4.15 21.86
N GLU A 122 -1.01 -3.55 20.76
CA GLU A 122 -1.04 -2.10 20.55
C GLU A 122 -2.34 -1.66 19.88
N LYS A 123 -2.86 -0.50 20.28
CA LYS A 123 -3.81 0.28 19.48
C LYS A 123 -3.02 1.28 18.65
N ILE A 124 -3.19 1.27 17.33
CA ILE A 124 -2.34 2.06 16.42
C ILE A 124 -3.19 3.05 15.64
N THR A 125 -2.71 4.29 15.54
CA THR A 125 -3.26 5.29 14.61
C THR A 125 -2.16 5.79 13.68
N VAL A 126 -2.35 5.57 12.38
CA VAL A 126 -1.48 6.11 11.33
C VAL A 126 -2.10 7.38 10.79
N THR A 127 -1.40 8.51 10.90
CA THR A 127 -1.91 9.83 10.49
C THR A 127 -1.11 10.46 9.35
N LYS A 128 0.10 9.96 9.08
CA LYS A 128 1.05 10.53 8.12
C LYS A 128 1.04 9.74 6.79
N PRO A 129 1.21 10.41 5.63
CA PRO A 129 1.22 9.75 4.32
C PRO A 129 2.47 8.90 4.09
N GLY A 130 2.39 7.96 3.15
CA GLY A 130 3.55 7.17 2.67
C GLY A 130 4.10 6.13 3.63
N VAL A 131 3.42 5.83 4.73
CA VAL A 131 3.85 4.84 5.73
C VAL A 131 3.73 3.41 5.20
N THR A 132 4.75 2.59 5.45
CA THR A 132 4.75 1.16 5.12
C THR A 132 5.00 0.31 6.36
N PHE A 133 4.12 -0.65 6.65
CA PHE A 133 4.40 -1.73 7.60
C PHE A 133 4.91 -2.96 6.85
N ALA A 134 6.11 -3.42 7.16
CA ALA A 134 6.71 -4.58 6.51
C ALA A 134 7.17 -5.61 7.54
N ASN A 135 6.70 -6.85 7.40
CA ASN A 135 7.26 -7.96 8.16
C ASN A 135 8.75 -8.12 7.79
N ALA A 136 9.62 -8.06 8.78
CA ALA A 136 11.06 -8.18 8.59
C ALA A 136 11.49 -9.61 8.20
N ASP A 137 10.66 -10.63 8.47
CA ASP A 137 10.85 -11.98 7.92
C ASP A 137 10.28 -12.08 6.50
N VAL A 138 11.15 -11.84 5.52
CA VAL A 138 10.81 -11.89 4.09
C VAL A 138 10.42 -13.28 3.59
N THR A 139 10.63 -14.34 4.39
CA THR A 139 10.18 -15.70 4.04
C THR A 139 8.71 -15.94 4.38
N ALA A 140 8.07 -15.02 5.11
CA ALA A 140 6.70 -15.12 5.62
C ALA A 140 6.43 -16.36 6.48
N LYS A 141 7.48 -16.99 7.04
CA LYS A 141 7.35 -18.16 7.91
C LYS A 141 6.95 -17.77 9.33
N ARG A 142 7.37 -16.59 9.79
CA ARG A 142 7.03 -16.05 11.10
C ARG A 142 6.11 -14.84 10.95
N ALA A 143 5.03 -14.82 11.72
CA ALA A 143 4.02 -13.78 11.64
C ALA A 143 4.40 -12.53 12.44
N VAL A 144 3.93 -11.38 11.95
CA VAL A 144 3.74 -10.16 12.74
C VAL A 144 2.24 -10.02 12.97
N THR A 145 1.81 -10.00 14.22
CA THR A 145 0.40 -9.82 14.60
C THR A 145 0.24 -8.57 15.44
N ILE A 146 -0.53 -7.62 14.94
CA ILE A 146 -0.94 -6.43 15.69
C ILE A 146 -2.33 -6.72 16.24
N ARG A 147 -2.50 -6.65 17.56
CA ARG A 147 -3.74 -7.07 18.23
C ARG A 147 -4.17 -6.20 19.39
N ALA A 148 -5.47 -5.96 19.52
CA ALA A 148 -6.08 -5.30 20.68
C ALA A 148 -7.53 -5.77 20.86
N SER A 149 -8.15 -5.50 22.01
CA SER A 149 -9.53 -5.93 22.35
C SER A 149 -10.49 -4.74 22.55
N TYR A 150 -10.50 -3.77 21.63
CA TYR A 150 -11.47 -2.65 21.69
C TYR A 150 -12.77 -3.00 20.98
N TYR A 151 -13.89 -2.48 21.47
CA TYR A 151 -15.22 -2.84 20.96
C TYR A 151 -16.19 -1.66 20.93
N SER A 152 -17.39 -1.91 20.43
CA SER A 152 -18.56 -1.03 20.53
C SER A 152 -19.69 -1.78 21.20
N SER A 153 -20.20 -1.35 22.33
CA SER A 153 -21.43 -1.90 22.92
C SER A 153 -22.69 -1.47 22.15
N ASN A 154 -22.57 -0.48 21.26
CA ASN A 154 -23.70 0.23 20.66
C ASN A 154 -24.69 0.77 21.71
N THR A 155 -24.18 1.18 22.88
CA THR A 155 -24.98 1.84 23.90
C THR A 155 -25.05 3.34 23.63
N PHE A 156 -26.26 3.87 23.55
CA PHE A 156 -26.53 5.30 23.34
C PHE A 156 -27.48 5.81 24.42
N ASP A 157 -27.29 7.07 24.84
CA ASP A 157 -28.26 7.75 25.70
C ASP A 157 -29.52 8.17 24.93
N ALA A 158 -30.48 8.78 25.63
CA ALA A 158 -31.74 9.23 25.04
C ALA A 158 -31.56 10.30 23.94
N ASP A 159 -30.42 11.00 23.93
CA ASP A 159 -30.08 12.02 22.94
C ASP A 159 -29.30 11.42 21.73
N GLY A 160 -29.10 10.10 21.71
CA GLY A 160 -28.40 9.39 20.65
C GLY A 160 -26.87 9.53 20.72
N LYS A 161 -26.33 9.98 21.86
CA LYS A 161 -24.89 10.06 22.07
C LYS A 161 -24.37 8.73 22.60
N PHE A 162 -23.25 8.27 22.02
CA PHE A 162 -22.60 7.03 22.43
C PHE A 162 -22.12 7.13 23.89
N VAL A 163 -22.39 6.08 24.67
CA VAL A 163 -22.02 5.98 26.09
C VAL A 163 -21.09 4.76 26.27
N PRO A 164 -19.77 4.98 26.45
CA PRO A 164 -18.84 3.91 26.78
C PRO A 164 -19.26 3.13 28.02
N GLN A 165 -19.21 1.80 27.95
CA GLN A 165 -19.44 0.93 29.12
C GLN A 165 -18.17 0.72 29.95
N ASP A 166 -16.99 0.85 29.33
CA ASP A 166 -15.67 0.80 29.96
C ASP A 166 -14.63 1.56 29.10
N GLU A 167 -13.34 1.42 29.42
CA GLU A 167 -12.25 2.08 28.67
C GLU A 167 -11.93 1.44 27.30
N PHE A 168 -12.45 0.24 27.03
CA PHE A 168 -12.27 -0.50 25.78
C PHE A 168 -13.46 -0.33 24.83
N ASP A 169 -14.61 0.12 25.33
CA ASP A 169 -15.81 0.46 24.58
C ASP A 169 -15.72 1.85 23.95
N LEU A 170 -15.27 1.92 22.70
CA LEU A 170 -14.95 3.18 22.02
C LEU A 170 -15.98 3.59 20.96
N GLY A 171 -16.95 2.73 20.69
CA GLY A 171 -17.86 2.86 19.57
C GLY A 171 -17.23 2.37 18.26
N THR A 172 -18.06 1.95 17.30
CA THR A 172 -17.60 1.22 16.10
C THR A 172 -16.54 1.99 15.31
N ASN A 173 -16.69 3.31 15.18
CA ASN A 173 -15.76 4.15 14.42
C ASN A 173 -14.36 4.24 15.05
N LYS A 174 -14.21 3.96 16.34
CA LYS A 174 -12.96 4.14 17.10
C LYS A 174 -12.43 2.83 17.69
N CYS A 175 -13.18 1.73 17.63
CA CYS A 175 -12.78 0.45 18.23
C CYS A 175 -11.75 -0.34 17.40
N ALA A 176 -11.27 0.21 16.28
CA ALA A 176 -10.26 -0.45 15.46
C ALA A 176 -8.95 -0.73 16.23
N THR A 177 -8.38 -1.90 16.00
CA THR A 177 -7.00 -2.21 16.48
C THR A 177 -5.99 -1.33 15.76
N VAL A 178 -6.12 -1.19 14.43
CA VAL A 178 -5.35 -0.24 13.64
C VAL A 178 -6.29 0.69 12.86
N THR A 179 -6.10 1.99 13.03
CA THR A 179 -6.78 3.04 12.26
C THR A 179 -5.78 3.68 11.30
N ILE A 180 -6.06 3.62 10.00
CA ILE A 180 -5.39 4.38 8.95
C ILE A 180 -6.23 5.63 8.69
N GLY A 181 -5.81 6.75 9.28
CA GLY A 181 -6.56 8.01 9.20
C GLY A 181 -6.54 8.62 7.81
N ALA A 182 -7.47 9.54 7.52
CA ALA A 182 -7.63 10.13 6.19
C ALA A 182 -6.36 10.81 5.61
N GLY A 183 -5.47 11.31 6.48
CA GLY A 183 -4.19 11.89 6.07
C GLY A 183 -3.10 10.87 5.68
N ALA A 184 -3.31 9.58 5.93
CA ALA A 184 -2.33 8.52 5.69
C ALA A 184 -2.38 7.94 4.26
N THR A 185 -2.54 8.82 3.26
CA THR A 185 -2.56 8.44 1.85
C THR A 185 -1.34 7.62 1.46
N GLY A 186 -1.55 6.59 0.66
CA GLY A 186 -0.49 5.71 0.17
C GLY A 186 0.02 4.71 1.21
N PHE A 187 -0.70 4.50 2.32
CA PHE A 187 -0.34 3.48 3.30
C PHE A 187 -0.19 2.10 2.66
N SER A 188 0.82 1.35 3.10
CA SER A 188 1.06 -0.01 2.62
C SER A 188 1.37 -0.99 3.74
N ALA A 189 0.92 -2.23 3.62
CA ALA A 189 1.27 -3.31 4.54
C ALA A 189 1.66 -4.59 3.82
N TYR A 190 2.78 -5.19 4.24
CA TYR A 190 3.34 -6.41 3.68
C TYR A 190 3.52 -7.48 4.76
N GLY A 191 2.72 -8.55 4.70
CA GLY A 191 2.87 -9.70 5.61
C GLY A 191 2.44 -9.41 7.06
N ILE A 192 1.50 -8.50 7.26
CA ILE A 192 1.02 -8.07 8.59
C ILE A 192 -0.35 -8.69 8.88
N THR A 193 -0.53 -9.20 10.10
CA THR A 193 -1.84 -9.61 10.61
C THR A 193 -2.40 -8.49 11.48
N PHE A 194 -3.57 -7.97 11.11
CA PHE A 194 -4.37 -7.04 11.91
C PHE A 194 -5.46 -7.87 12.59
N GLN A 195 -5.53 -7.85 13.92
CA GLN A 195 -6.48 -8.67 14.65
C GLN A 195 -7.17 -7.87 15.74
N ASN A 196 -8.50 -7.92 15.80
CA ASN A 196 -9.22 -7.54 17.01
C ASN A 196 -9.52 -8.79 17.82
N ASP A 197 -9.03 -8.85 19.05
CA ASP A 197 -9.12 -10.01 19.94
C ASP A 197 -10.52 -10.21 20.54
N TYR A 198 -11.32 -9.15 20.67
CA TYR A 198 -12.51 -9.11 21.52
C TYR A 198 -13.46 -10.28 21.25
N ASN A 199 -13.77 -10.53 19.98
CA ASN A 199 -14.73 -11.54 19.55
C ASN A 199 -14.12 -12.92 19.21
N VAL A 200 -12.79 -13.00 19.11
CA VAL A 200 -12.07 -14.22 18.69
C VAL A 200 -11.35 -14.91 19.84
N VAL A 201 -11.12 -14.21 20.96
CA VAL A 201 -10.44 -14.73 22.15
C VAL A 201 -11.34 -14.64 23.38
N ASP A 202 -11.96 -13.48 23.63
CA ASP A 202 -12.62 -13.21 24.92
C ASP A 202 -14.12 -13.53 24.89
N HIS A 203 -14.86 -12.92 23.96
CA HIS A 203 -16.31 -13.05 23.78
C HIS A 203 -16.60 -13.91 22.57
N THR A 204 -16.45 -15.24 22.70
CA THR A 204 -16.53 -16.16 21.55
C THR A 204 -17.86 -16.90 21.44
N ALA A 205 -18.71 -16.82 22.46
CA ALA A 205 -20.00 -17.52 22.46
C ALA A 205 -21.03 -16.81 21.57
N ALA A 206 -22.10 -17.56 21.24
CA ALA A 206 -23.23 -17.01 20.53
C ALA A 206 -23.96 -15.98 21.42
N GLY A 207 -24.23 -14.79 20.89
CA GLY A 207 -24.92 -13.72 21.60
C GLY A 207 -24.03 -12.75 22.37
N GLU A 208 -22.72 -13.01 22.48
CA GLU A 208 -21.74 -12.11 23.15
C GLU A 208 -21.00 -11.20 22.15
N GLN A 209 -21.28 -11.35 20.85
CA GLN A 209 -20.58 -10.66 19.77
C GLN A 209 -21.06 -9.22 19.65
N THR A 210 -20.12 -8.32 19.43
CA THR A 210 -20.40 -6.90 19.19
C THR A 210 -19.40 -6.31 18.18
N PRO A 211 -19.61 -5.13 17.55
CA PRO A 211 -18.61 -4.58 16.63
C PRO A 211 -17.23 -4.44 17.27
N ALA A 212 -16.24 -5.08 16.65
CA ALA A 212 -14.85 -5.10 17.12
C ALA A 212 -13.91 -5.08 15.91
N VAL A 213 -13.58 -3.87 15.46
CA VAL A 213 -12.88 -3.63 14.19
C VAL A 213 -11.41 -4.01 14.31
N ALA A 214 -10.87 -4.77 13.36
CA ALA A 214 -9.44 -5.08 13.31
C ALA A 214 -8.67 -4.00 12.55
N LEU A 215 -9.20 -3.57 11.40
CA LEU A 215 -8.61 -2.53 10.56
C LEU A 215 -9.71 -1.54 10.13
N ASN A 216 -9.51 -0.26 10.42
CA ASN A 216 -10.29 0.84 9.88
C ASN A 216 -9.37 1.67 8.96
N THR A 217 -9.79 1.94 7.74
CA THR A 217 -9.10 2.89 6.86
C THR A 217 -10.04 3.97 6.34
N GLN A 218 -9.55 5.20 6.37
CA GLN A 218 -10.17 6.39 5.79
C GLN A 218 -9.25 7.04 4.72
N ALA A 219 -8.09 6.43 4.45
CA ALA A 219 -7.07 6.95 3.54
C ALA A 219 -7.30 6.49 2.09
N ASP A 220 -6.78 7.28 1.16
CA ASP A 220 -6.69 6.90 -0.26
C ASP A 220 -5.40 6.10 -0.56
N LYS A 221 -5.41 5.34 -1.65
CA LYS A 221 -4.28 4.53 -2.15
C LYS A 221 -3.72 3.50 -1.15
N VAL A 222 -4.59 2.88 -0.35
CA VAL A 222 -4.19 1.84 0.61
C VAL A 222 -3.89 0.52 -0.10
N TYR A 223 -2.71 -0.06 0.17
CA TYR A 223 -2.27 -1.32 -0.42
C TYR A 223 -1.91 -2.37 0.63
N LEU A 224 -2.56 -3.53 0.58
CA LEU A 224 -2.30 -4.64 1.49
C LEU A 224 -1.85 -5.87 0.68
N LYS A 225 -0.68 -6.43 1.01
CA LYS A 225 -0.13 -7.62 0.34
C LYS A 225 0.24 -8.69 1.35
N ASN A 226 -0.28 -9.90 1.15
CA ASN A 226 -0.05 -11.05 2.03
C ASN A 226 -0.42 -10.75 3.50
N SER A 227 -1.35 -9.84 3.72
CA SER A 227 -1.82 -9.44 5.05
C SER A 227 -3.07 -10.23 5.43
N ARG A 228 -3.32 -10.35 6.73
CA ARG A 228 -4.52 -10.99 7.30
C ARG A 228 -5.28 -9.97 8.12
N ILE A 229 -6.60 -9.99 8.05
CA ILE A 229 -7.47 -9.15 8.87
C ILE A 229 -8.41 -10.10 9.59
N ILE A 230 -8.29 -10.19 10.92
CA ILE A 230 -8.90 -11.22 11.75
C ILE A 230 -9.82 -10.57 12.79
N GLY A 231 -11.06 -11.02 12.83
CA GLY A 231 -12.09 -10.56 13.75
C GLY A 231 -13.39 -11.33 13.52
N ARG A 232 -14.50 -10.80 14.04
CA ARG A 232 -15.86 -11.26 13.71
C ARG A 232 -16.72 -10.09 13.21
N GLN A 233 -17.57 -9.52 14.05
CA GLN A 233 -18.42 -8.40 13.66
C GLN A 233 -17.58 -7.15 13.37
N ASP A 234 -17.81 -6.54 12.20
CA ASP A 234 -17.17 -5.32 11.70
C ASP A 234 -15.64 -5.41 11.57
N THR A 235 -15.12 -6.60 11.23
CA THR A 235 -13.67 -6.88 11.17
C THR A 235 -12.86 -5.89 10.32
N LEU A 236 -13.40 -5.42 9.20
CA LEU A 236 -12.79 -4.44 8.29
C LEU A 236 -13.76 -3.29 8.04
N TYR A 237 -13.32 -2.06 8.26
CA TYR A 237 -14.08 -0.84 8.00
C TYR A 237 -13.33 0.01 6.94
N VAL A 238 -13.97 0.28 5.80
CA VAL A 238 -13.45 1.06 4.66
C VAL A 238 -14.43 2.15 4.23
#